data_AF-A0A3A9VU40-F1
#
_entry.id   AF-A0A3A9VU40-F1
#
_cell.length_a   1.000
_cell.length_b   1.000
_cell.length_c   1.000
_cell.angle_alpha   90.00
_cell.angle_beta   90.00
_cell.angle_gamma   90.00
#
_symmetry.space_group_name_H-M   'P 1'
#
loop_
_entity.id
_entity.type
_entity.pdbx_description
1 polymer ?
#
loop_
_entity_poly.entity_id
_entity_poly.type
_entity_poly.pdbx_seq_one_letter_code
_entity_poly.pdbx_strand_id
1 'polypeptide(L)'
;MEQGFIKIIECFNITAIGLLTELQHSENGIPPNTQIFDPITNETWIVKKRVHHGILILDRSEKYFDCETESMHVDSVFKNLKDREIAVEKELNKRKNGIYSYLIETEKKKQKIKPEIGSKLKIKLQHNKVYKS
;
A
#
# COMPACT_ATOMS: atom_id res chain seq x y z
N MET A 1 -13.31 -5.95 3.72
CA MET A 1 -12.22 -6.08 4.69
C MET A 1 -12.66 -5.47 6.00
N GLU A 2 -12.16 -5.98 7.13
CA GLU A 2 -12.44 -5.43 8.46
C GLU A 2 -11.55 -4.21 8.73
N GLN A 3 -12.08 -3.21 9.44
CA GLN A 3 -11.32 -2.02 9.82
C GLN A 3 -10.14 -2.38 10.73
N GLY A 4 -9.02 -1.68 10.58
CA GLY A 4 -7.78 -1.94 11.31
C GLY A 4 -7.00 -3.15 10.80
N PHE A 5 -7.43 -3.77 9.70
CA PHE A 5 -6.72 -4.89 9.08
C PHE A 5 -6.48 -4.67 7.59
N ILE A 6 -5.36 -5.21 7.13
CA ILE A 6 -4.97 -5.25 5.72
C ILE A 6 -4.72 -6.68 5.30
N LYS A 7 -4.90 -6.97 4.01
CA LYS A 7 -4.51 -8.23 3.40
C LYS A 7 -3.42 -7.97 2.37
N ILE A 8 -2.37 -8.78 2.41
CA ILE A 8 -1.32 -8.75 1.40
C ILE A 8 -1.83 -9.42 0.13
N ILE A 9 -1.90 -8.67 -0.98
CA ILE A 9 -2.31 -9.20 -2.27
C ILE A 9 -1.09 -9.63 -3.08
N GLU A 10 -0.07 -8.78 -3.16
CA GLU A 10 1.17 -9.05 -3.87
C GLU A 10 2.33 -8.30 -3.21
N CYS A 11 3.56 -8.82 -3.34
CA CYS A 11 4.75 -8.16 -2.77
C CYS A 11 6.03 -8.38 -3.59
N PHE A 12 6.56 -7.28 -4.12
CA PHE A 12 7.79 -7.24 -4.91
C PHE A 12 8.89 -6.52 -4.14
N ASN A 13 10.12 -7.02 -4.22
CA ASN A 13 11.27 -6.29 -3.71
C ASN A 13 11.83 -5.44 -4.85
N ILE A 14 11.90 -4.14 -4.64
CA ILE A 14 12.55 -3.21 -5.56
C ILE A 14 13.87 -2.81 -4.92
N THR A 15 14.96 -3.31 -5.50
CA THR A 15 16.32 -3.06 -5.03
C THR A 15 16.55 -1.57 -4.79
N ALA A 16 17.15 -1.24 -3.64
CA ALA A 16 17.43 0.12 -3.17
C ALA A 16 16.21 1.02 -2.87
N ILE A 17 14.97 0.58 -3.13
CA ILE A 17 13.75 1.38 -2.88
C ILE A 17 12.96 0.81 -1.70
N GLY A 18 12.75 -0.50 -1.67
CA GLY A 18 11.97 -1.17 -0.62
C GLY A 18 11.00 -2.21 -1.19
N LEU A 19 9.95 -2.52 -0.44
CA LEU A 19 8.97 -3.53 -0.83
C LEU A 19 7.73 -2.84 -1.40
N LEU A 20 7.51 -3.01 -2.70
CA LEU A 20 6.27 -2.60 -3.34
C LEU A 20 5.23 -3.68 -3.07
N THR A 21 4.17 -3.30 -2.36
CA THR A 21 3.16 -4.24 -1.87
C THR A 21 1.77 -3.74 -2.22
N GLU A 22 0.98 -4.61 -2.83
CA GLU A 22 -0.46 -4.37 -3.00
C GLU A 22 -1.19 -4.78 -1.72
N LEU A 23 -1.82 -3.81 -1.08
CA LEU A 23 -2.57 -3.97 0.16
C LEU A 23 -4.05 -3.85 -0.13
N GLN A 24 -4.84 -4.79 0.37
CA GLN A 24 -6.29 -4.68 0.40
C GLN A 24 -6.74 -4.20 1.79
N HIS A 25 -7.49 -3.10 1.85
CA HIS A 25 -8.00 -2.56 3.12
C HIS A 25 -9.29 -1.76 2.92
N SER A 26 -10.01 -1.53 4.03
CA SER A 26 -11.20 -0.66 4.07
C SER A 26 -10.90 0.75 4.58
N GLU A 27 -9.67 1.04 5.00
CA GLU A 27 -9.29 2.37 5.50
C GLU A 27 -9.37 3.46 4.42
N ASN A 28 -9.58 4.70 4.85
CA ASN A 28 -9.45 5.89 4.01
C ASN A 28 -7.98 6.31 3.84
N GLY A 29 -7.19 5.38 3.29
CA GLY A 29 -5.75 5.50 3.16
C GLY A 29 -4.99 5.01 4.39
N ILE A 30 -3.70 4.72 4.20
CA ILE A 30 -2.80 4.30 5.28
C ILE A 30 -1.63 5.28 5.34
N PRO A 31 -1.52 6.10 6.41
CA PRO A 31 -0.52 7.16 6.45
C PRO A 31 0.92 6.60 6.49
N PRO A 32 1.91 7.36 5.99
CA PRO A 32 3.31 7.10 6.25
C PRO A 32 3.62 6.85 7.72
N ASN A 33 4.62 6.01 7.99
CA ASN A 33 5.06 5.56 9.32
C ASN A 33 4.03 4.73 10.11
N THR A 34 2.95 4.29 9.47
CA THR A 34 2.03 3.32 10.07
C THR A 34 2.72 1.99 10.24
N GLN A 35 2.66 1.43 11.45
CA GLN A 35 3.12 0.06 11.71
C GLN A 35 2.01 -0.93 11.38
N ILE A 36 2.34 -1.92 10.58
CA ILE A 36 1.49 -3.07 10.26
C ILE A 36 2.20 -4.32 10.76
N PHE A 37 1.50 -5.21 11.45
CA PHE A 37 2.14 -6.39 12.04
C PHE A 37 1.32 -7.65 11.85
N ASP A 38 2.03 -8.77 11.74
CA ASP A 38 1.43 -10.08 11.73
C ASP A 38 1.12 -10.51 13.18
N PRO A 39 -0.15 -10.74 13.54
CA PRO A 39 -0.51 -11.15 14.90
C PRO A 39 0.00 -12.55 15.27
N ILE A 40 0.38 -13.38 14.29
CA ILE A 40 0.86 -14.75 14.51
C ILE A 40 2.37 -14.74 14.78
N THR A 41 3.15 -14.08 13.91
CA THR A 41 4.62 -14.09 13.98
C THR A 41 5.20 -12.90 14.75
N ASN A 42 4.39 -11.87 15.01
CA ASN A 42 4.81 -10.59 15.60
C ASN A 42 5.87 -9.84 14.76
N GLU A 43 5.98 -10.18 13.47
CA GLU A 43 6.77 -9.44 12.49
C GLU A 43 6.06 -8.13 12.14
N THR A 44 6.83 -7.06 11.93
CA THR A 44 6.28 -5.71 11.77
C THR A 44 6.91 -5.01 10.57
N TRP A 45 6.08 -4.41 9.74
CA TRP A 45 6.50 -3.55 8.64
C TRP A 45 6.00 -2.12 8.88
N ILE A 46 6.72 -1.18 8.28
CA ILE A 46 6.40 0.24 8.35
C ILE A 46 5.98 0.68 6.95
N VAL A 47 4.79 1.27 6.85
CA VAL A 47 4.34 1.92 5.61
C VAL A 47 5.19 3.15 5.38
N LYS A 48 5.84 3.24 4.23
CA LYS A 48 6.63 4.42 3.86
C LYS A 48 5.79 5.47 3.19
N LYS A 49 5.14 5.09 2.09
CA LYS A 49 4.40 6.02 1.27
C LYS A 49 3.50 5.26 0.31
N ARG A 50 2.53 6.01 -0.21
CA ARG A 50 1.65 5.50 -1.24
C ARG A 50 2.34 5.42 -2.60
N VAL A 51 1.99 4.42 -3.40
CA VAL A 51 2.40 4.33 -4.80
C VAL A 51 1.16 4.45 -5.69
N HIS A 52 1.05 5.55 -6.40
CA HIS A 52 0.00 5.80 -7.38
C HIS A 52 0.37 5.22 -8.74
N HIS A 53 -0.64 5.01 -9.59
CA HIS A 53 -0.40 4.55 -10.96
C HIS A 53 -0.54 5.76 -11.90
N GLY A 54 0.54 6.11 -12.61
CA GLY A 54 0.57 7.27 -13.50
C GLY A 54 -0.55 7.24 -14.55
N ILE A 55 -0.94 6.04 -15.00
CA ILE A 55 -2.08 5.87 -15.91
C ILE A 55 -3.41 6.37 -15.34
N LEU A 56 -3.65 6.19 -14.04
CA LEU A 56 -4.87 6.67 -13.37
C LEU A 56 -4.79 8.17 -13.07
N ILE A 57 -3.59 8.69 -12.79
CA ILE A 57 -3.36 10.13 -12.61
C ILE A 57 -3.69 10.87 -13.91
N LEU A 58 -3.14 10.39 -15.03
CA LEU A 58 -3.36 10.98 -16.35
C LEU A 58 -4.84 10.90 -16.77
N ASP A 59 -5.52 9.83 -16.36
CA ASP A 59 -6.95 9.60 -16.58
C ASP A 59 -7.85 10.34 -15.56
N ARG A 60 -7.25 11.07 -14.60
CA ARG A 60 -7.95 11.79 -13.51
C ARG A 60 -8.88 10.89 -12.68
N SER A 61 -8.56 9.59 -12.63
CA SER A 61 -9.34 8.57 -11.95
C SER A 61 -8.62 7.96 -10.75
N GLU A 62 -7.42 8.45 -10.43
CA GLU A 62 -6.70 8.07 -9.22
C GLU A 62 -7.41 8.58 -7.96
N LYS A 63 -7.37 7.76 -6.91
CA LYS A 63 -7.94 8.10 -5.60
C LYS A 63 -6.84 8.64 -4.68
N TYR A 64 -7.12 9.78 -4.06
CA TYR A 64 -6.24 10.42 -3.08
C TYR A 64 -6.89 10.39 -1.70
N PHE A 65 -6.06 10.23 -0.67
CA PHE A 65 -6.49 10.20 0.73
C PHE A 65 -5.71 11.27 1.52
N ASP A 66 -6.41 12.08 2.30
CA ASP A 66 -5.81 13.23 3.00
C ASP A 66 -4.72 12.84 4.01
N CYS A 67 -4.76 11.61 4.53
CA CYS A 67 -3.77 11.10 5.48
C CYS A 67 -2.47 10.62 4.81
N GLU A 68 -2.45 10.45 3.49
CA GLU A 68 -1.30 9.95 2.74
C GLU A 68 -0.43 11.12 2.26
N THR A 69 0.31 11.72 3.20
CA THR A 69 1.11 12.94 2.96
C THR A 69 2.38 12.73 2.13
N GLU A 70 2.79 11.48 1.93
CA GLU A 70 3.89 11.12 1.05
C GLU A 70 3.42 10.10 0.01
N SER A 71 3.80 10.34 -1.25
CA SER A 71 3.54 9.42 -2.33
C SER A 71 4.63 9.42 -3.39
N MET A 72 4.60 8.41 -4.24
CA MET A 72 5.29 8.35 -5.52
C MET A 72 4.34 7.76 -6.56
N HIS A 73 4.76 7.72 -7.82
CA HIS A 73 3.99 7.04 -8.86
C HIS A 73 4.88 6.08 -9.64
N VAL A 74 4.22 5.10 -10.26
CA VAL A 74 4.81 4.25 -11.28
C VAL A 74 4.20 4.60 -12.63
N ASP A 75 5.07 4.84 -13.60
CA ASP A 75 4.65 5.05 -14.98
C ASP A 75 4.67 3.73 -15.74
N SER A 76 3.72 3.61 -16.66
CA SER A 76 3.62 2.45 -17.55
C SER A 76 3.66 2.94 -18.99
N VAL A 77 4.48 2.27 -19.80
CA VAL A 77 4.62 2.55 -21.23
C VAL A 77 3.83 1.50 -22.00
N PHE A 78 2.93 1.95 -22.87
CA PHE A 78 2.09 1.08 -23.68
C PHE A 78 2.42 1.23 -25.15
N LYS A 79 2.39 0.11 -25.88
CA LYS A 79 2.62 0.10 -27.33
C LYS A 79 1.40 0.54 -28.12
N ASN A 80 0.19 0.34 -27.59
CA ASN A 80 -1.06 0.70 -28.23
C ASN A 80 -2.10 1.18 -27.21
N LEU A 81 -3.15 1.83 -27.71
CA LEU A 81 -4.21 2.41 -26.89
C LEU A 81 -5.03 1.34 -26.14
N LYS A 82 -5.30 0.20 -26.79
CA LYS A 82 -6.12 -0.88 -26.22
C LYS A 82 -5.47 -1.48 -24.96
N ASP A 83 -4.16 -1.69 -24.97
CA ASP A 83 -3.43 -2.20 -23.81
C ASP A 83 -3.48 -1.20 -22.64
N ARG A 84 -3.43 0.11 -22.95
CA ARG A 84 -3.59 1.17 -21.94
C ARG A 84 -4.99 1.14 -21.33
N GLU A 85 -6.03 1.02 -22.14
CA GLU A 85 -7.43 0.94 -21.66
C GLU A 85 -7.65 -0.27 -20.75
N ILE A 86 -7.15 -1.45 -21.15
CA ILE A 86 -7.21 -2.67 -20.33
C ILE A 86 -6.48 -2.47 -18.99
N ALA A 87 -5.31 -1.81 -19.02
CA ALA A 87 -4.55 -1.55 -17.79
C ALA A 87 -5.27 -0.57 -16.86
N VAL A 88 -5.88 0.49 -17.39
CA VAL A 88 -6.70 1.44 -16.61
C VAL A 88 -7.87 0.70 -15.97
N GLU A 89 -8.62 -0.09 -16.74
CA GLU A 89 -9.76 -0.84 -16.21
C GLU A 89 -9.34 -1.81 -15.08
N LYS A 90 -8.22 -2.52 -15.27
CA LYS A 90 -7.67 -3.43 -14.26
C LYS A 90 -7.33 -2.70 -12.97
N GLU A 91 -6.67 -1.55 -13.04
CA GLU A 91 -6.31 -0.77 -11.86
C GLU A 91 -7.54 -0.14 -11.18
N LEU A 92 -8.52 0.33 -11.95
CA LEU A 92 -9.80 0.80 -11.39
C LEU A 92 -10.56 -0.31 -10.66
N ASN A 93 -10.57 -1.53 -11.22
CA ASN A 93 -11.18 -2.68 -10.57
C ASN A 93 -10.47 -3.05 -9.27
N LYS A 94 -9.14 -2.87 -9.17
CA LYS A 94 -8.43 -2.96 -7.88
C LYS A 94 -8.95 -1.93 -6.87
N ARG A 95 -9.18 -0.67 -7.28
CA ARG A 95 -9.61 0.40 -6.37
C ARG A 95 -11.01 0.14 -5.81
N LYS A 96 -11.91 -0.37 -6.66
CA LYS A 96 -13.25 -0.84 -6.25
C LYS A 96 -13.17 -1.94 -5.18
N ASN A 97 -12.13 -2.77 -5.23
CA ASN A 97 -11.89 -3.84 -4.25
C ASN A 97 -11.05 -3.39 -3.03
N GLY A 98 -10.75 -2.10 -2.91
CA GLY A 98 -9.92 -1.55 -1.84
C GLY A 98 -8.45 -1.96 -1.93
N ILE A 99 -7.96 -2.26 -3.13
CA ILE A 99 -6.59 -2.72 -3.40
C ILE A 99 -5.74 -1.58 -3.95
N TYR A 100 -4.57 -1.45 -3.36
CA TYR A 100 -3.85 -0.21 -3.30
C TYR A 100 -2.36 -0.47 -3.10
N SER A 101 -1.49 0.20 -3.87
CA SER A 101 -0.05 -0.05 -3.85
C SER A 101 0.67 0.86 -2.86
N TYR A 102 1.54 0.27 -2.04
CA TYR A 102 2.35 0.98 -1.04
C TYR A 102 3.79 0.52 -1.09
N LEU A 103 4.72 1.41 -0.71
CA LEU A 103 6.04 0.99 -0.28
C LEU A 103 6.02 0.69 1.21
N ILE A 104 6.50 -0.49 1.59
CA ILE A 104 6.71 -0.89 2.98
C ILE A 104 8.18 -1.29 3.18
N GLU A 105 8.63 -1.23 4.43
CA GLU A 105 9.93 -1.78 4.84
C GLU A 105 9.82 -2.57 6.14
N THR A 106 10.80 -3.42 6.39
CA THR A 106 10.92 -4.14 7.66
C THR A 106 11.34 -3.19 8.78
N GLU A 107 10.72 -3.29 9.97
CA GLU A 107 11.18 -2.55 11.15
C GLU A 107 12.47 -3.16 11.73
N LYS A 108 12.57 -4.49 11.78
CA LYS A 108 13.68 -5.21 12.44
C LYS A 108 14.63 -5.84 11.40
N LYS A 109 15.93 -5.84 11.70
CA LYS A 109 16.95 -6.47 10.82
C LYS A 109 16.86 -8.00 10.71
N LYS A 110 16.21 -8.68 11.67
CA LYS A 110 16.18 -10.15 11.77
C LYS A 110 14.82 -10.79 11.40
N GLN A 111 13.86 -10.04 10.88
CA GLN A 111 12.54 -10.58 10.47
C GLN A 111 12.54 -11.01 8.99
N LYS A 112 11.46 -11.68 8.56
CA LYS A 112 11.19 -11.88 7.13
C LYS A 112 11.14 -10.54 6.40
N ILE A 113 11.86 -10.49 5.28
CA ILE A 113 11.89 -9.30 4.43
C ILE A 113 10.49 -9.03 3.90
N LYS A 114 9.89 -9.99 3.21
CA LYS A 114 8.55 -9.85 2.60
C LYS A 114 7.47 -10.42 3.52
N PRO A 115 6.32 -9.73 3.67
CA PRO A 115 5.15 -10.36 4.26
C PRO A 115 4.61 -11.44 3.33
N GLU A 116 3.92 -12.42 3.90
CA GLU A 116 3.37 -13.55 3.15
C GLU A 116 2.13 -13.13 2.35
N ILE A 117 2.04 -13.55 1.09
CA ILE A 117 0.87 -13.27 0.24
C ILE A 117 -0.36 -13.94 0.82
N GLY A 118 -1.47 -13.22 0.88
CA GLY A 118 -2.72 -13.69 1.48
C GLY A 118 -2.81 -13.49 2.99
N SER A 119 -1.69 -13.16 3.67
CA SER A 119 -1.70 -12.88 5.11
C SER A 119 -2.55 -11.66 5.46
N LYS A 120 -3.20 -11.72 6.62
CA LYS A 120 -3.99 -10.62 7.19
C LYS A 120 -3.18 -9.97 8.30
N LEU A 121 -2.72 -8.73 8.08
CA LEU A 121 -1.92 -7.98 9.04
C LEU A 121 -2.80 -6.95 9.75
N LYS A 122 -2.45 -6.62 10.99
CA LYS A 122 -3.15 -5.63 11.80
C LYS A 122 -2.43 -4.30 11.75
N ILE A 123 -3.19 -3.22 11.58
CA ILE A 123 -2.71 -1.85 11.70
C ILE A 123 -2.57 -1.53 13.18
N LYS A 124 -1.37 -1.11 13.58
CA LYS A 124 -1.14 -0.65 14.95
C LYS A 124 -1.65 0.78 15.06
N LEU A 125 -2.75 0.96 15.78
CA LEU A 125 -3.28 2.28 16.11
C LEU A 125 -2.21 3.05 16.89
N GLN A 126 -1.74 4.17 16.34
CA GLN A 126 -0.97 5.11 17.12
C GLN A 126 -1.91 5.67 18.18
N HIS A 127 -1.72 5.30 19.45
CA HIS A 127 -2.28 6.08 20.53
C HIS A 127 -1.66 7.46 20.41
N ASN A 128 -2.45 8.45 20.01
CA ASN A 128 -2.08 9.85 20.11
C ASN A 128 -1.53 10.05 21.52
N LYS A 129 -0.23 10.29 21.63
CA LYS A 129 0.31 10.95 22.82
C LYS A 129 -0.37 12.30 22.83
N VAL A 130 -1.42 12.42 23.65
CA VAL A 130 -2.00 13.70 24.00
C VAL A 130 -0.87 14.48 24.64
N TYR A 131 -0.24 15.38 23.86
CA TYR A 131 0.58 16.41 24.42
C TYR A 131 -0.36 17.27 25.24
N LYS A 132 -0.34 17.09 26.56
CA LYS A 132 -0.92 18.06 27.49
C LYS A 132 -0.11 19.34 27.30
N SER A 133 -0.72 20.31 26.61
CA SER A 133 -0.41 21.73 26.72
C SER A 133 -0.64 22.21 28.14
#